data_AF-A0A7C3I7C4-F1
#
_entry.id   AF-A0A7C3I7C4-F1
#
_cell.length_a   1.000
_cell.length_b   1.000
_cell.length_c   1.000
_cell.angle_alpha   90.00
_cell.angle_beta   90.00
_cell.angle_gamma   90.00
#
_symmetry.space_group_name_H-M   'P 1'
#
loop_
_entity.id
_entity.type
_entity.pdbx_description
1 polymer ?
#
loop_
_entity_poly.entity_id
_entity_poly.type
_entity_poly.pdbx_seq_one_letter_code
_entity_poly.pdbx_strand_id
1 'polypeptide(L)' 'MMQNKEPVLELNLTEILTIFPRLKALEDKLSEPERDILSKMEGLLYEYLSIDELETLLKRI' A
#
# COMPACT_ATOMS: atom_id res chain seq x y z
N MET A 1 3.39 23.97 24.30
CA MET A 1 3.60 23.47 22.93
C MET A 1 2.90 22.14 22.83
N MET A 2 1.78 22.06 22.10
CA MET A 2 1.14 20.77 21.84
C MET A 2 1.90 20.13 20.67
N GLN A 3 2.61 19.04 20.94
CA GLN A 3 3.12 18.18 19.89
C GLN A 3 1.89 17.55 19.23
N ASN A 4 1.44 18.12 18.11
CA ASN A 4 0.56 17.43 17.18
C ASN A 4 1.36 16.26 16.62
N LYS A 5 1.40 15.14 17.34
CA LYS A 5 1.83 13.87 16.77
C LYS A 5 0.80 13.56 15.71
N GLU A 6 1.18 13.77 14.44
CA GLU A 6 0.40 13.30 13.31
C GLU A 6 0.04 11.83 13.60
N PRO A 7 -1.21 11.40 13.31
CA PRO A 7 -1.56 10.00 13.46
C PRO A 7 -0.67 9.19 12.52
N VAL A 8 0.35 8.53 13.09
CA VAL A 8 1.20 7.60 12.35
C VAL A 8 0.38 6.32 12.20
N LEU A 9 -0.09 6.07 10.98
CA LEU A 9 -0.72 4.82 10.64
C LEU A 9 0.39 3.77 10.45
N GLU A 10 0.60 2.94 11.46
CA GLU A 10 1.48 1.78 11.36
C GLU A 10 0.70 0.62 10.75
N LEU A 11 1.05 0.24 9.51
CA LEU A 11 0.48 -0.93 8.84
C LEU A 11 1.49 -2.07 8.85
N ASN A 12 1.04 -3.26 9.21
CA ASN A 12 1.81 -4.48 9.01
C ASN A 12 1.62 -5.05 7.59
N LEU A 13 2.48 -6.00 7.20
CA LEU A 13 2.46 -6.59 5.86
C LEU A 13 1.10 -7.23 5.51
N THR A 14 0.43 -7.88 6.46
CA THR A 14 -0.89 -8.49 6.24
C THR A 14 -1.97 -7.44 5.93
N GLU A 15 -1.92 -6.30 6.61
CA GLU A 15 -2.82 -5.18 6.35
C GLU A 15 -2.55 -4.57 4.98
N ILE A 16 -1.27 -4.39 4.62
CA ILE A 16 -0.85 -3.94 3.28
C ILE A 16 -1.37 -4.90 2.21
N LEU A 17 -1.16 -6.21 2.36
CA LEU A 17 -1.66 -7.24 1.42
C LEU A 17 -3.18 -7.20 1.22
N THR A 18 -3.91 -6.78 2.25
CA THR A 18 -5.38 -6.69 2.21
C THR A 18 -5.86 -5.41 1.53
N ILE A 19 -5.19 -4.29 1.79
CA ILE A 19 -5.59 -2.96 1.35
C ILE A 19 -5.09 -2.68 -0.08
N PHE A 20 -3.87 -3.11 -0.40
CA PHE A 20 -3.19 -2.79 -1.65
C PHE A 20 -4.02 -3.09 -2.91
N PRO A 21 -4.62 -4.28 -3.10
CA PRO A 21 -5.39 -4.56 -4.31
C PRO A 21 -6.59 -3.62 -4.50
N ARG A 22 -7.23 -3.24 -3.38
CA ARG A 22 -8.38 -2.32 -3.40
C ARG A 22 -7.95 -0.91 -3.79
N LEU A 23 -6.83 -0.43 -3.27
CA LEU A 23 -6.28 0.87 -3.64
C LEU A 23 -5.79 0.89 -5.09
N LYS A 24 -5.12 -0.18 -5.54
CA LYS A 24 -4.64 -0.30 -6.91
C LYS A 24 -5.78 -0.30 -7.93
N ALA A 25 -6.90 -0.95 -7.64
CA ALA A 25 -8.11 -0.88 -8.48
C ALA A 25 -8.74 0.53 -8.55
N LEU A 26 -8.38 1.42 -7.64
CA LEU A 26 -8.87 2.80 -7.58
C LEU A 26 -7.78 3.82 -7.98
N GLU A 27 -6.61 3.39 -8.47
CA GLU A 27 -5.42 4.23 -8.70
C GLU A 27 -5.71 5.50 -9.52
N ASP A 28 -6.55 5.40 -10.55
CA ASP A 28 -6.95 6.54 -11.40
C ASP A 28 -7.79 7.60 -10.66
N LYS A 29 -8.44 7.21 -9.56
CA LYS A 29 -9.31 8.07 -8.75
C LYS A 29 -8.60 8.62 -7.51
N LEU A 30 -7.39 8.15 -7.23
CA LEU A 30 -6.60 8.60 -6.09
C LEU A 30 -6.01 9.99 -6.36
N SER A 31 -5.98 10.80 -5.30
CA SER A 31 -5.22 12.04 -5.28
C SER A 31 -3.70 11.79 -5.35
N GLU A 32 -2.91 12.82 -5.64
CA GLU A 32 -1.46 12.69 -5.74
C GLU A 32 -0.81 12.13 -4.45
N PRO A 33 -1.16 12.58 -3.23
CA PRO A 33 -0.62 11.99 -2.01
C PRO A 33 -1.00 10.52 -1.82
N GLU A 34 -2.22 10.14 -2.19
CA GLU A 34 -2.69 8.75 -2.08
C GLU A 34 -1.96 7.83 -3.08
N ARG A 35 -1.65 8.31 -4.28
CA ARG A 35 -0.82 7.58 -5.25
C ARG A 35 0.62 7.42 -4.80
N ASP A 36 1.18 8.41 -4.11
CA ASP A 36 2.52 8.29 -3.51
C ASP A 36 2.54 7.22 -2.41
N ILE A 37 1.51 7.17 -1.56
CA ILE A 37 1.35 6.09 -0.56
C ILE A 37 1.22 4.74 -1.25
N LEU A 38 0.38 4.63 -2.29
CA LEU A 38 0.22 3.38 -3.05
C LEU A 38 1.54 2.91 -3.67
N SER A 39 2.32 3.83 -4.23
CA SER A 39 3.65 3.52 -4.80
C SER A 39 4.64 3.03 -3.75
N LYS A 40 4.61 3.61 -2.54
CA LYS A 40 5.42 3.14 -1.40
C LYS A 40 4.99 1.76 -0.92
N MET A 41 3.69 1.49 -0.87
CA MET A 41 3.17 0.14 -0.57
C MET A 41 3.64 -0.87 -1.64
N GLU A 42 3.61 -0.49 -2.91
CA GLU A 42 4.09 -1.32 -4.00
C GLU A 42 5.58 -1.66 -3.86
N GLY A 43 6.41 -0.65 -3.56
CA GLY A 43 7.83 -0.83 -3.28
C GLY A 43 8.11 -1.80 -2.13
N LEU A 44 7.40 -1.64 -1.01
CA LEU A 44 7.51 -2.56 0.13
C LEU A 44 7.11 -3.98 -0.27
N LEU A 45 6.02 -4.15 -1.03
CA LEU A 45 5.61 -5.48 -1.48
C LEU A 45 6.67 -6.13 -2.36
N TYR A 46 7.33 -5.38 -3.26
CA TYR A 46 8.44 -5.89 -4.06
C TYR A 46 9.66 -6.29 -3.23
N GLU A 47 9.90 -5.64 -2.09
CA GLU A 47 11.01 -5.97 -1.19
C GLU A 47 10.75 -7.22 -0.34
N TYR A 48 9.50 -7.43 0.09
CA TYR A 48 9.16 -8.45 1.08
C TYR A 48 8.51 -9.71 0.52
N LEU A 49 7.97 -9.66 -0.69
CA LEU A 49 7.33 -10.81 -1.33
C LEU A 49 8.21 -11.44 -2.40
N SER A 50 8.07 -12.75 -2.55
CA SER A 50 8.58 -13.45 -3.73
C SER A 50 7.78 -13.08 -4.99
N ILE A 51 8.35 -13.39 -6.16
CA ILE A 51 7.70 -13.18 -7.47
C ILE A 51 6.35 -13.90 -7.52
N ASP A 52 6.28 -15.15 -7.06
CA ASP A 52 5.05 -15.95 -7.09
C ASP A 52 3.94 -15.35 -6.19
N GLU A 53 4.32 -14.80 -5.04
CA GLU A 53 3.40 -14.11 -4.12
C GLU A 53 2.89 -12.80 -4.71
N LEU A 54 3.76 -12.03 -5.35
CA LEU A 54 3.40 -10.80 -6.07
C LEU A 54 2.44 -11.09 -7.23
N GLU A 55 2.73 -12.08 -8.06
CA GLU A 55 1.83 -12.48 -9.13
C GLU A 55 0.46 -12.89 -8.60
N THR A 56 0.43 -13.63 -7.48
CA THR A 56 -0.81 -14.05 -6.83
C THR A 56 -1.60 -12.85 -6.30
N LEU A 57 -0.91 -11.85 -5.76
CA LEU A 57 -1.52 -10.62 -5.28
C LEU A 57 -2.11 -9.79 -6.42
N LEU A 58 -1.34 -9.61 -7.51
CA LEU A 58 -1.72 -8.79 -8.66
C LEU A 58 -2.89 -9.39 -9.45
N LYS A 59 -3.05 -10.71 -9.46
CA LYS A 59 -4.23 -11.39 -10.05
C LYS A 59 -5.57 -11.05 -9.39
N ARG A 60 -5.56 -10.36 -8.23
CA ARG A 60 -6.77 -9.98 -7.48
C ARG A 60 -7.28 -8.57 -7.80
N ILE A 61 -6.60 -7.86 -8.70
CA ILE A 61 -6.89 -6.47 -9.11
C ILE A 61 -7.60 -6.54 -10.46
#